data_AF-A0A1Q7GQ36-F1
#
_entry.id   AF-A0A1Q7GQ36-F1
#
_cell.length_a   1.000
_cell.length_b   1.000
_cell.length_c   1.000
_cell.angle_alpha   90.00
_cell.angle_beta   90.00
_cell.angle_gamma   90.00
#
_symmetry.space_group_name_H-M   'P 1'
#
loop_
_entity.id
_entity.type
_entity.pdbx_description
1 polymer ?
#
loop_
_entity_poly.entity_id
_entity_poly.type
_entity_poly.pdbx_seq_one_letter_code
_entity_poly.pdbx_strand_id
1 'polypeptide(L)'
;MDLGRAPRRGLLVCHTLELVALAIWTGGLVVIMAAVIPAVFNSFGMEPGGRFLTRVFDGYNRVVAAAILVLVSAAAWRMWVHRGSGSAVTRPELALLLVMIMVAAAIGLVLGPESVRLQEQAFATQDEAAKKAALDAFFRTHAVVRGLYVFNLGLGIALLAVKLQQWMRKEVSTT
;
A
#
# COMPACT_ATOMS: atom_id res chain seq x y z
N MET A 1 -29.79 -22.26 18.74
CA MET A 1 -28.82 -21.66 17.79
C MET A 1 -28.19 -20.44 18.47
N ASP A 2 -26.91 -20.56 18.83
CA ASP A 2 -26.11 -19.60 19.60
C ASP A 2 -25.78 -18.33 18.78
N LEU A 3 -26.71 -17.40 18.67
CA LEU A 3 -26.54 -16.13 17.93
C LEU A 3 -25.66 -15.09 18.69
N GLY A 4 -25.34 -15.31 19.97
CA GLY A 4 -24.52 -14.39 20.76
C GLY A 4 -23.00 -14.58 20.63
N ARG A 5 -22.52 -15.77 20.22
CA ARG A 5 -21.08 -16.09 20.13
C ARG A 5 -20.48 -15.88 18.72
N ALA A 6 -21.30 -16.00 17.68
CA ALA A 6 -20.91 -15.80 16.28
C ALA A 6 -20.41 -14.37 15.93
N PRO A 7 -21.04 -13.27 16.39
CA PRO A 7 -20.59 -11.92 16.00
C PRO A 7 -19.21 -11.57 16.58
N ARG A 8 -18.87 -12.07 17.78
CA ARG A 8 -17.59 -11.79 18.44
C ARG A 8 -16.41 -12.50 17.76
N ARG A 9 -16.60 -13.75 17.30
CA ARG A 9 -15.59 -14.49 16.52
C ARG A 9 -15.39 -13.90 15.13
N GLY A 10 -16.48 -13.53 14.45
CA GLY A 10 -16.41 -12.86 13.14
C GLY A 10 -15.67 -11.52 13.20
N LEU A 11 -15.91 -10.72 14.24
CA LEU A 11 -15.20 -9.46 14.45
C LEU A 11 -13.69 -9.67 14.65
N LEU A 12 -13.31 -10.69 15.42
CA LEU A 12 -11.91 -11.03 15.66
C LEU A 12 -11.22 -11.42 14.34
N VAL A 13 -11.83 -12.30 13.56
CA VAL A 13 -11.31 -12.70 12.24
C VAL A 13 -11.17 -11.49 11.31
N CYS A 14 -12.19 -10.63 11.22
CA CYS A 14 -12.11 -9.40 10.42
C CYS A 14 -10.96 -8.50 10.86
N HIS A 15 -10.79 -8.28 12.17
CA HIS A 15 -9.72 -7.41 12.66
C HIS A 15 -8.33 -8.00 12.42
N THR A 16 -8.17 -9.32 12.59
CA THR A 16 -6.93 -10.02 12.25
C THR A 16 -6.61 -9.88 10.76
N LEU A 17 -7.61 -10.07 9.88
CA LEU A 17 -7.42 -9.90 8.43
C LEU A 17 -7.08 -8.45 8.06
N GLU A 18 -7.71 -7.45 8.68
CA GLU A 18 -7.37 -6.03 8.50
C GLU A 18 -5.91 -5.75 8.89
N LEU A 19 -5.45 -6.26 10.04
CA LEU A 19 -4.09 -6.06 10.51
C LEU A 19 -3.06 -6.77 9.62
N VAL A 20 -3.35 -8.00 9.20
CA VAL A 20 -2.49 -8.74 8.26
C VAL A 20 -2.41 -8.03 6.92
N ALA A 21 -3.53 -7.57 6.37
CA ALA A 21 -3.55 -6.82 5.11
C ALA A 21 -2.74 -5.51 5.22
N LEU A 22 -2.88 -4.77 6.32
CA LEU A 22 -2.09 -3.56 6.56
C LEU A 22 -0.60 -3.87 6.73
N ALA A 23 -0.26 -4.92 7.48
CA ALA A 23 1.13 -5.32 7.69
C ALA A 23 1.79 -5.76 6.38
N ILE A 24 1.07 -6.48 5.52
CA ILE A 24 1.56 -6.85 4.18
C ILE A 24 1.78 -5.60 3.33
N TRP A 25 0.83 -4.67 3.32
CA TRP A 25 0.93 -3.45 2.51
C TRP A 25 2.10 -2.57 2.98
N THR A 26 2.14 -2.20 4.27
CA THR A 26 3.14 -1.26 4.81
C THR A 26 4.49 -1.94 4.99
N GLY A 27 4.51 -3.14 5.56
CA GLY A 27 5.73 -3.91 5.78
C GLY A 27 6.39 -4.34 4.47
N GLY A 28 5.60 -4.76 3.48
CA GLY A 28 6.11 -5.05 2.14
C GLY A 28 6.79 -3.84 1.51
N LEU A 29 6.21 -2.64 1.67
CA LEU A 29 6.80 -1.41 1.15
C LEU A 29 8.12 -1.06 1.84
N VAL A 30 8.19 -1.19 3.17
CA VAL A 30 9.41 -0.97 3.96
C VAL A 30 10.51 -1.92 3.50
N VAL A 31 10.21 -3.21 3.35
CA VAL A 31 11.19 -4.22 2.90
C VAL A 31 11.70 -3.87 1.50
N ILE A 32 10.82 -3.51 0.58
CA ILE A 32 11.22 -3.13 -0.79
C ILE A 32 12.16 -1.92 -0.75
N MET A 33 11.79 -0.87 -0.03
CA MET A 33 12.57 0.37 0.03
C MET A 33 13.91 0.21 0.73
N ALA A 34 13.92 -0.45 1.89
CA ALA A 34 15.08 -0.50 2.77
C ALA A 34 16.08 -1.60 2.41
N ALA A 35 15.59 -2.73 1.86
CA ALA A 35 16.42 -3.90 1.61
C ALA A 35 16.52 -4.25 0.12
N VAL A 36 15.38 -4.37 -0.58
CA VAL A 36 15.38 -4.89 -1.95
C VAL A 36 16.03 -3.90 -2.94
N ILE A 37 15.65 -2.62 -2.89
CA ILE A 37 16.18 -1.60 -3.81
C ILE A 37 17.72 -1.49 -3.69
N PRO A 38 18.31 -1.30 -2.50
CA PRO A 38 19.77 -1.24 -2.38
C PRO A 38 20.46 -2.53 -2.82
N ALA A 39 19.94 -3.69 -2.42
CA ALA A 39 20.53 -4.97 -2.77
C ALA A 39 20.56 -5.20 -4.29
N VAL A 40 19.46 -4.89 -4.98
CA VAL A 40 19.35 -5.07 -6.44
C VAL A 40 20.32 -4.16 -7.19
N PHE A 41 20.40 -2.88 -6.83
CA PHE A 41 21.32 -1.97 -7.53
C PHE A 41 22.79 -2.26 -7.22
N ASN A 42 23.10 -2.74 -6.01
CA ASN A 42 24.46 -3.15 -5.65
C ASN A 42 24.91 -4.43 -6.39
N SER A 43 23.97 -5.32 -6.74
CA SER A 43 24.29 -6.60 -7.40
C SER A 43 24.19 -6.58 -8.93
N PHE A 44 23.22 -5.88 -9.50
CA PHE A 44 22.88 -6.01 -10.93
C PHE A 44 23.18 -4.76 -11.77
N GLY A 45 23.58 -3.64 -11.15
CA GLY A 45 23.73 -2.36 -11.84
C GLY A 45 22.40 -1.75 -12.28
N MET A 46 22.46 -0.63 -13.01
CA MET A 46 21.30 0.25 -13.22
C MET A 46 20.22 -0.34 -14.14
N GLU A 47 20.61 -0.86 -15.32
CA GLU A 47 19.65 -1.31 -16.34
C GLU A 47 18.96 -2.64 -15.97
N PRO A 48 19.70 -3.72 -15.61
CA PRO A 48 19.07 -4.97 -15.19
C PRO A 48 18.36 -4.83 -13.84
N GLY A 49 18.93 -4.04 -12.92
CA GLY A 49 18.32 -3.75 -11.62
C GLY A 49 16.98 -3.01 -11.74
N GLY A 50 16.90 -2.01 -12.61
CA GLY A 50 15.65 -1.29 -12.85
C GLY A 50 14.54 -2.17 -13.45
N ARG A 51 14.87 -3.06 -14.40
CA ARG A 51 13.90 -4.03 -14.95
C ARG A 51 13.46 -5.06 -13.91
N PHE A 52 14.37 -5.50 -13.04
CA PHE A 52 14.03 -6.38 -11.93
C PHE A 52 13.08 -5.70 -10.93
N LEU A 53 13.37 -4.46 -10.53
CA LEU A 53 12.52 -3.70 -9.62
C LEU A 53 11.13 -3.46 -10.17
N THR A 54 10.99 -3.22 -11.47
CA THR A 54 9.67 -3.11 -12.12
C THR A 54 8.83 -4.37 -11.86
N ARG A 55 9.40 -5.56 -12.04
CA ARG A 55 8.70 -6.82 -11.77
C ARG A 55 8.38 -7.03 -10.29
N VAL A 56 9.28 -6.61 -9.39
CA VAL A 56 9.03 -6.64 -7.94
C VAL A 56 7.85 -5.75 -7.57
N PHE A 57 7.80 -4.52 -8.10
CA PHE A 57 6.69 -3.60 -7.88
C PHE A 57 5.38 -4.08 -8.50
N ASP A 58 5.41 -4.73 -9.67
CA ASP A 58 4.22 -5.37 -10.26
C ASP A 58 3.67 -6.47 -9.35
N GLY A 59 4.54 -7.33 -8.84
CA GLY A 59 4.16 -8.38 -7.88
C GLY A 59 3.59 -7.78 -6.59
N TYR A 60 4.27 -6.79 -6.03
CA TYR A 60 3.82 -6.04 -4.87
C TYR A 60 2.45 -5.38 -5.08
N ASN A 61 2.23 -4.73 -6.22
CA ASN A 61 0.97 -4.05 -6.54
C ASN A 61 -0.21 -5.03 -6.62
N ARG A 62 0.00 -6.26 -7.10
CA ARG A 62 -1.04 -7.31 -7.06
C ARG A 62 -1.38 -7.72 -5.63
N VAL A 63 -0.36 -7.88 -4.78
CA VAL A 63 -0.56 -8.18 -3.35
C VAL A 63 -1.27 -7.03 -2.65
N VAL A 64 -0.92 -5.78 -2.95
CA VAL A 64 -1.61 -4.59 -2.44
C VAL A 64 -3.07 -4.55 -2.90
N ALA A 65 -3.36 -4.87 -4.17
CA ALA A 65 -4.73 -4.96 -4.65
C ALA A 65 -5.55 -6.00 -3.86
N ALA A 66 -4.98 -7.17 -3.56
CA ALA A 66 -5.63 -8.15 -2.69
C ALA A 66 -5.83 -7.62 -1.25
N ALA A 67 -4.83 -6.93 -0.69
CA ALA A 67 -4.96 -6.29 0.63
C ALA A 67 -6.06 -5.21 0.66
N ILE A 68 -6.17 -4.40 -0.40
CA ILE A 68 -7.26 -3.42 -0.58
C ILE A 68 -8.62 -4.12 -0.56
N LEU A 69 -8.78 -5.21 -1.33
CA LEU A 69 -10.03 -5.96 -1.36
C LEU A 69 -10.41 -6.48 0.02
N VAL A 70 -9.46 -7.01 0.79
CA VAL A 70 -9.68 -7.48 2.16
C VAL A 70 -10.10 -6.32 3.07
N LEU A 71 -9.39 -5.19 3.04
CA LEU A 71 -9.66 -4.03 3.88
C LEU A 71 -11.01 -3.39 3.58
N VAL A 72 -11.34 -3.21 2.31
CA VAL A 72 -12.62 -2.65 1.87
C VAL A 72 -13.77 -3.60 2.21
N SER A 73 -13.60 -4.91 2.00
CA SER A 73 -14.63 -5.91 2.33
C SER A 73 -14.87 -5.98 3.84
N ALA A 74 -13.81 -5.95 4.65
CA ALA A 74 -13.92 -5.93 6.11
C ALA A 74 -14.60 -4.65 6.61
N ALA A 75 -14.22 -3.49 6.07
CA ALA A 75 -14.85 -2.21 6.40
C ALA A 75 -16.34 -2.20 6.01
N ALA A 76 -16.67 -2.65 4.79
CA ALA A 76 -18.04 -2.75 4.31
C ALA A 76 -18.88 -3.69 5.18
N TRP A 77 -18.32 -4.85 5.54
CA TRP A 77 -19.01 -5.81 6.40
C TRP A 77 -19.28 -5.22 7.79
N ARG A 78 -18.28 -4.57 8.42
CA ARG A 78 -18.45 -3.89 9.71
C ARG A 78 -19.49 -2.78 9.66
N MET A 79 -19.54 -2.02 8.55
CA MET A 79 -20.57 -1.00 8.34
C MET A 79 -21.97 -1.60 8.16
N TRP A 80 -22.10 -2.80 7.59
CA TRP A 80 -23.38 -3.46 7.40
C TRP A 80 -23.91 -4.15 8.67
N VAL A 81 -23.07 -4.88 9.43
CA VAL A 81 -23.47 -5.53 10.70
C VAL A 81 -23.85 -4.52 11.77
N HIS A 82 -23.06 -3.46 11.91
CA HIS A 82 -23.12 -2.57 13.06
C HIS A 82 -23.76 -1.21 12.74
N ARG A 83 -24.72 -1.18 11.81
CA ARG A 83 -25.60 -0.02 11.60
C ARG A 83 -26.33 0.30 12.91
N GLY A 84 -25.78 1.21 13.72
CA GLY A 84 -26.35 1.65 15.00
C GLY A 84 -25.58 1.27 16.28
N SER A 85 -24.38 0.68 16.21
CA SER A 85 -23.56 0.34 17.39
C SER A 85 -22.13 0.91 17.29
N GLY A 86 -21.54 1.29 18.43
CA GLY A 86 -20.22 1.94 18.58
C GLY A 86 -18.99 1.16 18.07
N SER A 87 -19.17 0.08 17.31
CA SER A 87 -18.10 -0.66 16.62
C SER A 87 -17.99 -0.34 15.11
N ALA A 88 -18.78 0.62 14.63
CA ALA A 88 -18.71 1.11 13.25
C ALA A 88 -17.32 1.64 12.88
N VAL A 89 -16.95 1.51 11.60
CA VAL A 89 -15.69 2.07 11.05
C VAL A 89 -15.67 3.57 11.30
N THR A 90 -14.60 4.07 11.90
CA THR A 90 -14.52 5.49 12.23
C THR A 90 -14.26 6.33 10.98
N ARG A 91 -14.74 7.58 10.95
CA ARG A 91 -14.46 8.52 9.85
C ARG A 91 -12.96 8.65 9.52
N PRO A 92 -12.02 8.79 10.49
CA PRO A 92 -10.60 8.85 10.18
C PRO A 92 -10.06 7.56 9.57
N GLU A 93 -10.55 6.39 10.02
CA GLU A 93 -10.15 5.09 9.46
C GLU A 93 -10.54 4.97 7.98
N LEU A 94 -11.78 5.35 7.65
CA LEU A 94 -12.26 5.35 6.27
C LEU A 94 -11.54 6.38 5.41
N ALA A 95 -11.32 7.59 5.93
CA ALA A 95 -10.61 8.65 5.20
C ALA A 95 -9.17 8.24 4.87
N LEU A 96 -8.44 7.70 5.85
CA LEU A 96 -7.08 7.19 5.63
C LEU A 96 -7.06 6.08 4.59
N LEU A 97 -7.94 5.08 4.71
CA LEU A 97 -8.02 3.97 3.77
C LEU A 97 -8.31 4.45 2.34
N LEU A 98 -9.25 5.38 2.16
CA LEU A 98 -9.60 5.93 0.86
C LEU A 98 -8.42 6.69 0.24
N VAL A 99 -7.73 7.54 1.02
CA VAL A 99 -6.54 8.25 0.53
C VAL A 99 -5.44 7.27 0.15
N MET A 100 -5.19 6.23 0.95
CA MET A 100 -4.21 5.20 0.62
C MET A 100 -4.52 4.48 -0.70
N ILE A 101 -5.80 4.13 -0.92
CA ILE A 101 -6.26 3.49 -2.16
C ILE A 101 -6.06 4.43 -3.36
N MET A 102 -6.44 5.71 -3.23
CA MET A 102 -6.26 6.70 -4.30
C MET A 102 -4.78 6.87 -4.68
N VAL A 103 -3.89 6.96 -3.70
CA VAL A 103 -2.45 7.06 -3.94
C VAL A 103 -1.93 5.79 -4.61
N ALA A 104 -2.30 4.61 -4.12
CA ALA A 104 -1.88 3.35 -4.73
C ALA A 104 -2.39 3.18 -6.17
N ALA A 105 -3.63 3.59 -6.46
CA ALA A 105 -4.18 3.59 -7.81
C ALA A 105 -3.45 4.56 -8.73
N ALA A 106 -3.14 5.78 -8.26
CA ALA A 106 -2.37 6.75 -9.04
C ALA A 106 -0.97 6.23 -9.39
N ILE A 107 -0.29 5.57 -8.44
CA ILE A 107 1.00 4.94 -8.68
C ILE A 107 0.86 3.78 -9.66
N GLY A 108 -0.03 2.83 -9.39
CA GLY A 108 -0.13 1.58 -10.15
C GLY A 108 -0.68 1.74 -11.58
N LEU A 109 -1.61 2.69 -11.79
CA LEU A 109 -2.33 2.82 -13.06
C LEU A 109 -1.81 3.95 -13.95
N VAL A 110 -1.14 4.96 -13.38
CA VAL A 110 -0.70 6.14 -14.14
C VAL A 110 0.82 6.26 -14.11
N LEU A 111 1.40 6.47 -12.92
CA LEU A 111 2.81 6.82 -12.80
C LEU A 111 3.75 5.62 -13.03
N GLY A 112 3.31 4.41 -12.70
CA GLY A 112 4.04 3.16 -12.92
C GLY A 112 4.25 2.89 -14.40
N PRO A 113 3.18 2.77 -15.21
CA PRO A 113 3.29 2.58 -16.66
C PRO A 113 4.11 3.69 -17.34
N GLU A 114 3.96 4.94 -16.90
CA GLU A 114 4.74 6.06 -17.42
C GLU A 114 6.24 5.91 -17.11
N SER A 115 6.58 5.49 -15.88
CA SER A 115 7.97 5.27 -15.46
C SER A 115 8.63 4.15 -16.29
N VAL A 116 7.92 3.05 -16.53
CA VAL A 116 8.42 1.93 -17.35
C VAL A 116 8.65 2.39 -18.79
N ARG A 117 7.70 3.13 -19.38
CA ARG A 117 7.84 3.66 -20.73
C ARG A 117 9.08 4.56 -20.87
N LEU A 118 9.28 5.49 -19.93
CA LEU A 118 10.44 6.40 -19.94
C LEU A 118 11.76 5.65 -19.74
N GLN A 119 11.76 4.63 -18.89
CA GLN A 119 12.90 3.76 -18.67
C GLN A 119 13.28 2.98 -19.93
N GLU A 120 12.30 2.38 -20.62
CA GLU A 120 12.53 1.66 -21.88
C GLU A 120 13.05 2.59 -22.97
N GLN A 121 12.49 3.81 -23.08
CA GLN A 121 12.99 4.83 -24.02
C GLN A 121 14.44 5.22 -23.75
N ALA A 122 14.80 5.42 -22.47
CA ALA A 122 16.16 5.75 -22.06
C ALA A 122 17.16 4.63 -22.37
N PHE A 123 16.73 3.36 -22.37
CA PHE A 123 17.59 2.21 -22.64
C PHE A 123 17.63 1.82 -24.12
N ALA A 124 16.59 2.13 -24.90
CA ALA A 124 16.51 1.79 -26.31
C ALA A 124 17.26 2.75 -27.24
N THR A 125 17.40 4.03 -26.85
CA THR A 125 18.04 5.04 -27.71
C THR A 125 19.57 5.05 -27.60
N GLN A 126 20.26 5.11 -28.74
CA GLN A 126 21.72 5.30 -28.82
C GLN A 126 22.11 6.77 -28.93
N ASP A 127 21.15 7.67 -29.20
CA ASP A 127 21.40 9.11 -29.21
C ASP A 127 21.54 9.63 -27.77
N GLU A 128 22.69 10.23 -27.45
CA GLU A 128 23.00 10.73 -26.11
C GLU A 128 22.06 11.85 -25.66
N ALA A 129 21.61 12.71 -26.58
CA ALA A 129 20.70 13.81 -26.25
C ALA A 129 19.31 13.28 -25.89
N ALA A 130 18.75 12.38 -26.70
CA ALA A 130 17.49 11.70 -26.41
C ALA A 130 17.57 10.84 -25.14
N LYS A 131 18.70 10.15 -24.91
CA LYS A 131 18.94 9.34 -23.72
C LYS A 131 18.90 10.19 -22.45
N LYS A 132 19.60 11.32 -22.47
CA LYS A 132 19.63 12.25 -21.34
C LYS A 132 18.24 12.81 -21.04
N ALA A 133 17.49 13.21 -22.07
CA ALA A 133 16.13 13.73 -21.90
C ALA A 133 15.17 12.67 -21.30
N ALA A 134 15.25 11.42 -21.78
CA ALA A 134 14.43 10.32 -21.26
C ALA A 134 14.80 9.95 -19.81
N LEU A 135 16.09 9.92 -19.46
CA LEU A 135 16.55 9.69 -18.09
C LEU A 135 16.11 10.79 -17.14
N ASP A 136 16.19 12.06 -17.56
CA ASP A 136 15.81 13.20 -16.72
C ASP A 136 14.30 13.20 -16.45
N ALA A 137 13.50 12.88 -17.47
CA ALA A 137 12.06 12.66 -17.31
C ALA A 137 11.76 11.46 -16.40
N PHE A 138 12.46 10.34 -16.58
CA PHE A 138 12.33 9.16 -15.74
C PHE A 138 12.64 9.49 -14.27
N PHE A 139 13.74 10.19 -13.98
CA PHE A 139 14.12 10.53 -12.61
C PHE A 139 13.11 11.48 -11.96
N ARG A 140 12.57 12.45 -12.69
CA ARG A 140 11.52 13.34 -12.20
C ARG A 140 10.26 12.56 -11.83
N THR A 141 9.78 11.68 -12.72
CA THR A 141 8.60 10.85 -12.45
C THR A 141 8.87 9.86 -11.30
N HIS A 142 10.05 9.24 -11.27
CA HIS A 142 10.45 8.30 -10.24
C HIS A 142 10.56 8.97 -8.85
N ALA A 143 11.04 10.21 -8.77
CA ALA A 143 11.09 10.96 -7.52
C ALA A 143 9.68 11.21 -6.96
N VAL A 144 8.72 11.55 -7.83
CA VAL A 144 7.30 11.71 -7.45
C VAL A 144 6.72 10.38 -6.96
N VAL A 145 6.94 9.28 -7.70
CA VAL A 145 6.49 7.94 -7.31
C VAL A 145 7.05 7.54 -5.94
N ARG A 146 8.35 7.76 -5.72
CA ARG A 146 9.00 7.49 -4.43
C ARG A 146 8.39 8.32 -3.30
N GLY A 147 8.14 9.61 -3.53
CA GLY A 147 7.49 10.48 -2.57
C GLY A 147 6.08 10.00 -2.22
N LEU A 148 5.29 9.60 -3.22
CA LEU A 148 3.95 9.05 -3.02
C LEU A 148 3.96 7.73 -2.25
N TYR A 149 4.93 6.84 -2.51
CA TYR A 149 5.07 5.63 -1.71
C TYR A 149 5.40 5.93 -0.24
N VAL A 150 6.33 6.86 0.04
CA VAL A 150 6.66 7.26 1.42
C VAL A 150 5.46 7.91 2.11
N PHE A 151 4.72 8.76 1.39
CA PHE A 151 3.47 9.32 1.88
C PHE A 151 2.44 8.23 2.21
N ASN A 152 2.25 7.27 1.31
CA ASN A 152 1.33 6.15 1.51
C ASN A 152 1.74 5.25 2.68
N LEU A 153 3.05 5.05 2.88
CA LEU A 153 3.59 4.37 4.05
C LEU A 153 3.20 5.11 5.35
N GLY A 154 3.36 6.43 5.38
CA GLY A 154 2.94 7.27 6.50
C GLY A 154 1.45 7.12 6.81
N LEU A 155 0.59 7.12 5.78
CA LEU A 155 -0.84 6.89 5.94
C LEU A 155 -1.16 5.50 6.49
N GLY A 156 -0.46 4.46 6.03
CA GLY A 156 -0.64 3.10 6.54
C GLY A 156 -0.23 2.94 8.00
N ILE A 157 0.87 3.59 8.42
CA ILE A 157 1.28 3.65 9.83
C ILE A 157 0.24 4.42 10.66
N ALA A 158 -0.27 5.55 10.16
CA ALA A 158 -1.32 6.31 10.83
C ALA A 158 -2.61 5.47 11.00
N LEU A 159 -2.99 4.70 9.99
CA LEU A 159 -4.16 3.81 10.04
C LEU A 159 -3.97 2.69 11.07
N LEU A 160 -2.77 2.11 11.16
CA LEU A 160 -2.41 1.16 12.23
C LEU A 160 -2.51 1.81 13.62
N ALA A 161 -1.99 3.03 13.79
CA ALA A 161 -2.06 3.75 15.05
C ALA A 161 -3.51 4.05 15.46
N VAL A 162 -4.37 4.46 14.52
CA VAL A 162 -5.80 4.67 14.77
C VAL A 162 -6.48 3.38 15.24
N LYS A 163 -6.20 2.23 14.58
CA LYS A 163 -6.75 0.93 15.00
C LYS A 163 -6.28 0.54 16.39
N LEU A 164 -4.99 0.72 16.70
CA LEU A 164 -4.43 0.43 18.02
C LEU A 164 -5.06 1.32 19.12
N GLN A 165 -5.22 2.62 18.85
CA GLN A 165 -5.88 3.53 19.79
C GLN A 165 -7.34 3.18 20.04
N GLN A 166 -8.07 2.71 19.01
CA GLN A 166 -9.44 2.22 19.19
C GLN A 166 -9.48 0.96 20.05
N TRP A 167 -8.51 0.06 19.89
CA TRP A 167 -8.43 -1.15 20.68
C TRP A 167 -8.12 -0.83 22.16
N MET A 168 -7.12 0.00 22.44
CA MET A 168 -6.79 0.40 23.82
C MET A 168 -7.94 1.12 24.52
N ARG A 169 -8.67 2.01 23.81
CA ARG A 169 -9.84 2.69 24.39
C ARG A 169 -10.95 1.71 24.80
N LYS A 170 -11.15 0.63 24.06
CA LYS A 170 -12.12 -0.41 24.41
C LYS A 170 -11.69 -1.18 25.66
N GLU A 171 -10.41 -1.53 25.78
CA GLU A 171 -9.89 -2.24 26.96
C GLU A 171 -10.04 -1.41 28.25
N VAL A 172 -9.67 -0.14 28.21
CA VAL A 172 -9.81 0.78 29.36
C VAL A 172 -11.27 1.01 29.76
N SER A 173 -12.21 0.96 28.81
CA SER A 173 -13.65 1.10 29.12
C SER A 173 -14.29 -0.16 29.72
N THR A 174 -13.59 -1.30 29.69
CA THR A 174 -14.09 -2.59 30.21
C THR A 174 -13.51 -2.98 31.56
N THR A 175 -12.55 -2.21 32.08
CA THR A 175 -11.99 -2.29 33.44
C THR A 175 -12.62 -1.23 34.34
#